data_AF-A0A1R2CW40-F1
#
_entry.id   AF-A0A1R2CW40-F1
#
_cell.length_a   1.000
_cell.length_b   1.000
_cell.length_c   1.000
_cell.angle_alpha   90.00
_cell.angle_beta   90.00
_cell.angle_gamma   90.00
#
_symmetry.space_group_name_H-M   'P 1'
#
loop_
_entity.id
_entity.type
_entity.pdbx_description
1 polymer ?
#
loop_
_entity_poly.entity_id
_entity_poly.type
_entity_poly.pdbx_seq_one_letter_code
_entity_poly.pdbx_strand_id
1 'polypeptide(L)' 'MGLEENIQVVCQDFLEADLSEATVIYMYLLPEALVKLKTKLESCFAQKTRVIISHHFSIPWWKGEEFLNSHIYFRQ' A
#
# COMPACT_ATOMS: atom_id res chain seq x y z
N MET A 1 -26.47 -4.61 -6.02
CA MET A 1 -26.04 -4.52 -7.45
C MET A 1 -25.38 -3.17 -7.64
N GLY A 2 -24.18 -3.08 -8.25
CA GLY A 2 -23.49 -1.79 -8.49
C GLY A 2 -22.02 -1.70 -8.04
N LEU A 3 -21.42 -2.79 -7.55
CA LEU A 3 -20.00 -2.79 -7.16
C LEU A 3 -19.06 -2.78 -8.38
N GLU A 4 -19.49 -3.40 -9.48
CA GLU A 4 -18.70 -3.60 -10.69
C GLU A 4 -18.29 -2.27 -11.36
N GLU A 5 -19.13 -1.23 -11.25
CA GLU A 5 -18.84 0.12 -11.78
C GLU A 5 -17.73 0.84 -11.00
N ASN A 6 -17.44 0.39 -9.79
CA ASN A 6 -16.43 0.97 -8.90
C ASN A 6 -15.15 0.10 -8.82
N ILE A 7 -15.07 -0.98 -9.60
CA ILE A 7 -13.92 -1.87 -9.64
C ILE A 7 -13.24 -1.76 -10.99
N GLN A 8 -11.94 -1.49 -10.95
CA GLN A 8 -11.06 -1.63 -12.10
C GLN A 8 -10.01 -2.71 -11.80
N VAL A 9 -9.90 -3.70 -12.70
CA VAL A 9 -8.84 -4.70 -12.65
C VAL A 9 -7.85 -4.40 -13.76
N VAL A 10 -6.58 -4.21 -13.40
CA VAL A 10 -5.51 -3.91 -14.35
C VAL A 10 -4.49 -5.03 -14.32
N CYS A 11 -4.25 -5.68 -15.46
CA CYS A 11 -3.20 -6.68 -15.59
C CYS A 11 -1.90 -5.98 -16.00
N GLN A 12 -1.05 -5.71 -15.01
CA GLN A 12 0.23 -5.02 -15.21
C GLN A 12 1.23 -5.41 -14.12
N ASP A 13 2.51 -5.09 -14.34
CA ASP A 13 3.50 -5.16 -13.27
C ASP A 13 3.20 -4.06 -12.23
N PHE A 14 3.04 -4.47 -10.98
CA PHE A 14 2.75 -3.56 -9.87
C PHE A 14 3.93 -2.61 -9.57
N LEU A 15 5.15 -2.93 -10.00
CA LEU A 15 6.30 -2.04 -9.91
C LEU A 15 6.14 -0.81 -10.82
N GLU A 16 5.51 -0.99 -11.99
CA GLU A 16 5.30 0.05 -13.00
C GLU A 16 3.96 0.80 -12.81
N ALA A 17 2.95 0.15 -12.21
CA ALA A 17 1.62 0.71 -11.96
C ALA A 17 1.62 2.09 -11.29
N ASP A 18 0.91 3.10 -11.81
CA ASP A 18 0.80 4.38 -11.10
C ASP A 18 -0.11 4.26 -9.87
N LEU A 19 0.37 4.76 -8.73
CA LEU A 19 -0.30 4.74 -7.42
C LEU A 19 -0.54 6.17 -6.89
N SER A 20 -0.28 7.20 -7.70
CA SER A 20 -0.36 8.61 -7.32
C SER A 20 -1.75 9.03 -6.82
N GLU A 21 -2.82 8.52 -7.44
CA GLU A 21 -4.20 8.83 -7.09
C GLU A 21 -4.75 7.99 -5.93
N ALA A 22 -4.02 6.96 -5.49
CA ALA A 22 -4.48 6.06 -4.45
C ALA A 22 -4.54 6.77 -3.08
N THR A 23 -5.71 6.76 -2.45
CA THR A 23 -5.90 7.27 -1.08
C THR A 23 -5.55 6.23 -0.03
N VAL A 24 -5.76 4.95 -0.34
CA VAL A 24 -5.47 3.77 0.49
C VAL A 24 -4.85 2.69 -0.39
N ILE A 25 -3.78 2.05 0.08
CA ILE A 25 -3.08 0.97 -0.61
C ILE A 25 -3.11 -0.28 0.28
N TYR A 26 -3.56 -1.41 -0.27
CA TYR A 26 -3.54 -2.70 0.41
C TYR A 26 -2.56 -3.63 -0.29
N MET A 27 -1.64 -4.26 0.44
CA MET A 27 -0.62 -5.13 -0.14
C MET A 27 -0.44 -6.40 0.68
N TYR A 28 -0.33 -7.53 -0.02
CA TYR A 28 0.10 -8.79 0.56
C TYR A 28 1.28 -9.32 -0.24
N LEU A 29 2.47 -8.83 0.11
CA LEU A 29 3.70 -9.07 -0.64
C LEU A 29 4.82 -9.59 0.28
N LEU A 30 5.77 -10.30 -0.33
CA LEU A 30 7.00 -10.71 0.33
C LEU A 30 7.89 -9.50 0.67
N PRO A 31 8.73 -9.58 1.72
CA PRO A 31 9.62 -8.47 2.12
C PRO A 31 10.50 -7.94 0.99
N GLU A 32 11.03 -8.83 0.13
CA GLU A 32 11.88 -8.45 -0.99
C GLU A 32 11.15 -7.57 -2.03
N ALA A 33 9.87 -7.84 -2.27
CA ALA A 33 9.04 -7.05 -3.16
C ALA A 33 8.69 -5.69 -2.53
N LEU A 34 8.44 -5.65 -1.21
CA LEU A 34 8.24 -4.40 -0.49
C LEU A 34 9.46 -3.49 -0.61
N VAL A 35 10.68 -4.02 -0.47
CA VAL A 35 11.93 -3.23 -0.59
C VAL A 35 12.03 -2.56 -1.95
N LYS A 36 11.66 -3.25 -3.04
CA LYS A 36 11.65 -2.67 -4.39
C LYS A 36 10.63 -1.53 -4.54
N LEU A 37 9.52 -1.59 -3.81
CA LEU A 37 8.48 -0.57 -3.83
C LEU A 37 8.81 0.66 -2.95
N LYS A 38 9.85 0.61 -2.12
CA LYS A 38 10.20 1.66 -1.15
C LYS A 38 10.11 3.08 -1.73
N THR A 39 10.83 3.37 -2.80
CA THR A 39 10.90 4.71 -3.41
C THR A 39 9.54 5.18 -3.91
N LYS A 40 8.74 4.26 -4.45
CA LYS A 40 7.39 4.56 -4.96
C LYS A 40 6.42 4.86 -3.82
N LEU A 41 6.46 4.06 -2.75
CA LEU A 41 5.65 4.28 -1.56
C LEU A 41 6.01 5.59 -0.86
N GLU A 42 7.30 5.93 -0.77
CA GLU A 42 7.77 7.22 -0.23
C GLU A 42 7.22 8.42 -1.04
N SER A 43 7.17 8.29 -2.37
CA SER A 43 6.56 9.31 -3.23
C SER A 43 5.05 9.45 -2.98
N CYS A 44 4.31 8.34 -2.86
CA CYS A 44 2.88 8.35 -2.54
C CYS A 44 2.61 8.95 -1.14
N PHE A 45 3.44 8.67 -0.14
CA PHE A 45 3.28 9.24 1.21
C PHE A 45 3.39 10.77 1.22
N ALA A 46 4.23 11.34 0.37
CA ALA A 46 4.34 12.80 0.23
C ALA A 46 3.05 13.42 -0.35
N GLN A 47 2.26 12.65 -1.10
CA GLN A 47 1.07 13.10 -1.83
C GLN A 47 -0.25 12.88 -1.09
N LYS A 48 -0.21 12.56 0.23
CA LYS A 48 -1.36 12.33 1.12
C LYS A 48 -2.04 10.94 1.00
N THR A 49 -1.39 9.94 0.43
CA THR A 49 -1.84 8.53 0.53
C THR A 49 -1.73 8.04 1.97
N ARG A 50 -2.83 7.55 2.56
CA ARG A 50 -3.00 7.46 4.02
C ARG A 50 -2.74 6.11 4.67
N VAL A 51 -2.73 4.99 3.94
CA VAL A 51 -2.64 3.69 4.62
C VAL A 51 -2.00 2.64 3.71
N ILE A 52 -1.01 1.93 4.25
CA ILE A 52 -0.45 0.71 3.67
C ILE A 52 -0.66 -0.44 4.66
N ILE A 53 -1.56 -1.34 4.30
CA ILE A 53 -1.83 -2.55 5.10
C ILE A 53 -0.98 -3.68 4.53
N SER A 54 0.06 -4.09 5.27
CA SER A 54 0.90 -5.25 4.97
C SER A 54 0.62 -6.36 5.98
N HIS A 55 -0.08 -7.41 5.54
CA HIS A 55 -0.35 -8.56 6.40
C HIS A 55 0.96 -9.36 6.63
N HIS A 56 1.30 -9.58 7.91
CA HIS A 56 2.50 -10.26 8.44
C HIS A 56 3.86 -9.57 8.42
N PHE A 57 4.09 -8.52 7.62
CA PHE A 57 5.42 -7.90 7.53
C PHE A 57 5.40 -6.40 7.82
N SER A 58 6.18 -5.99 8.84
CA SER A 58 6.51 -4.59 9.09
C SER A 58 7.26 -4.01 7.90
N ILE A 59 6.95 -2.77 7.51
CA ILE A 59 7.75 -2.05 6.51
C ILE A 59 9.03 -1.55 7.19
N PRO A 60 10.22 -2.10 6.89
CA PRO A 60 11.42 -1.89 7.71
C PRO A 60 11.86 -0.44 7.88
N TRP A 61 11.59 0.42 6.89
CA TRP A 61 11.98 1.84 6.89
C TRP A 61 10.84 2.79 7.31
N TRP A 62 9.66 2.27 7.63
CA TRP A 62 8.49 3.08 7.95
C TRP A 62 7.96 2.77 9.35
N LYS A 63 7.86 3.81 10.18
CA LYS A 63 7.26 3.75 11.52
C LYS A 63 5.77 4.10 11.40
N GLY A 64 4.93 3.08 11.24
CA GLY A 64 3.47 3.24 11.32
C GLY A 64 3.02 3.60 12.74
N GLU A 65 1.84 4.22 12.87
CA GLU A 65 1.37 4.82 14.14
C GLU A 65 0.59 3.86 15.05
N GLU A 66 -0.09 2.85 14.50
CA GLU A 66 -0.85 1.88 15.30
C GLU A 66 -0.62 0.43 14.87
N PHE A 67 -0.60 -0.45 15.87
CA PHE A 67 -0.49 -1.90 15.74
C PHE A 67 -1.82 -2.50 16.22
N LEU A 68 -2.79 -2.67 15.31
CA LEU A 68 -4.01 -3.39 15.65
C LEU A 68 -3.71 -4.90 15.53
N ASN A 69 -3.97 -5.65 16.60
CA ASN A 69 -3.74 -7.09 16.69
C ASN A 69 -4.16 -7.80 15.39
N SER A 70 -3.15 -8.31 14.66
CA SER A 70 -3.14 -8.81 13.28
C SER A 70 -2.67 -7.82 12.18
N HIS A 71 -1.46 -7.26 12.34
CA HIS A 71 -0.57 -6.78 11.26
C HIS A 71 -1.18 -5.79 10.24
N ILE A 72 -1.70 -4.65 10.71
CA ILE A 72 -2.15 -3.57 9.84
C ILE A 72 -1.60 -2.22 10.34
N TYR A 73 -1.11 -1.37 9.45
CA TYR A 73 -0.55 -0.04 9.77
C TYR A 73 -1.36 1.09 9.12
N PHE A 74 -1.73 2.11 9.90
CA PHE A 74 -2.47 3.31 9.47
C PHE A 74 -1.74 4.60 9.87
N ARG A 75 -2.02 5.72 9.19
CA ARG A 75 -1.62 7.09 9.56
C ARG A 75 -2.86 8.01 9.59
N GLN A 76 -3.06 8.77 10.68
CA GLN A 76 -4.18 9.71 10.81
C GLN A 76 -3.93 11.07 10.16
#